data_AF-A0A6N7SQU6-F1
#
_entry.id   AF-A0A6N7SQU6-F1
#
_cell.length_a   1.000
_cell.length_b   1.000
_cell.length_c   1.000
_cell.angle_alpha   90.00
_cell.angle_beta   90.00
_cell.angle_gamma   90.00
#
_symmetry.space_group_name_H-M   'P 1'
#
loop_
_entity.id
_entity.type
_entity.pdbx_description
1 polymer ?
#
loop_
_entity_poly.entity_id
_entity_poly.type
_entity_poly.pdbx_seq_one_letter_code
_entity_poly.pdbx_strand_id
1 'polypeptide(L)'
;MDVRGQTLGILYKKYREDDDKLQYVITNSSKKVFVRLSADGTPETRSKNNKQLFEYSKAQNIVKHLPKTLKRFHFRAEAVPEVLLEPQKPTAIQNDHYIVNKDITRWKEKFGSCGDVFGEAKQREGQLLTELDIVDKEFLDILHIIEIEKPKDLYGGWKEYKRIQNNREKRRMIKDELLIIRNVIQNINPSCLERERIQKAIDGLMNRKYAFRILDCE
;
A
#
# COMPACT_ATOMS: atom_id res chain seq x y z
N MET A 1 -25.43 -16.32 62.72
CA MET A 1 -25.62 -17.29 61.62
C MET A 1 -24.32 -17.34 60.84
N ASP A 2 -23.69 -18.51 60.82
CA ASP A 2 -22.32 -18.73 60.35
C ASP A 2 -22.26 -18.74 58.81
N VAL A 3 -21.77 -17.64 58.24
CA VAL A 3 -21.67 -17.41 56.79
C VAL A 3 -20.37 -17.98 56.19
N ARG A 4 -19.46 -18.52 57.03
CA ARG A 4 -18.12 -18.96 56.60
C ARG A 4 -18.09 -20.43 56.17
N GLY A 5 -19.01 -21.26 56.66
CA GLY A 5 -19.13 -22.66 56.25
C GLY A 5 -19.75 -22.86 54.85
N GLN A 6 -20.61 -21.94 54.42
CA GLN A 6 -21.36 -22.07 53.16
C GLN A 6 -20.54 -21.58 51.94
N THR A 7 -19.65 -20.61 52.15
CA THR A 7 -18.80 -20.02 51.10
C THR A 7 -17.67 -20.96 50.67
N LEU A 8 -17.09 -21.73 51.58
CA LEU A 8 -16.05 -22.73 51.24
C LEU A 8 -16.62 -23.93 50.44
N GLY A 9 -17.86 -24.34 50.73
CA GLY A 9 -18.54 -25.41 49.99
C GLY A 9 -18.94 -25.04 48.55
N ILE A 10 -19.21 -23.76 48.30
CA ILE A 10 -19.57 -23.24 46.97
C ILE A 10 -18.32 -23.02 46.11
N LEU A 11 -17.20 -22.54 46.69
CA LEU A 11 -15.93 -22.42 45.99
C LEU A 11 -15.38 -23.80 45.54
N TYR A 12 -15.43 -24.81 46.40
CA TYR A 12 -14.96 -26.16 46.03
C TYR A 12 -15.87 -26.91 45.04
N LYS A 13 -17.16 -26.56 44.94
CA LYS A 13 -18.06 -27.10 43.90
C LYS A 13 -17.88 -26.41 42.55
N LYS A 14 -17.66 -25.08 42.54
CA LYS A 14 -17.48 -24.31 41.30
C LYS A 14 -16.20 -24.71 40.54
N TYR A 15 -15.11 -25.02 41.27
CA TYR A 15 -13.91 -25.60 40.67
C TYR A 15 -14.04 -27.06 40.22
N ARG A 16 -15.12 -27.76 40.58
CA ARG A 16 -15.37 -29.15 40.17
C ARG A 16 -16.27 -29.24 38.93
N GLU A 17 -17.11 -28.23 38.70
CA GLU A 17 -18.04 -28.18 37.55
C GLU A 17 -17.41 -27.50 36.31
N ASP A 18 -16.35 -26.69 36.47
CA ASP A 18 -15.63 -26.07 35.35
C ASP A 18 -14.48 -26.94 34.78
N ASP A 19 -14.17 -28.09 35.37
CA ASP A 19 -13.14 -29.02 34.86
C ASP A 19 -13.61 -29.72 33.55
N ASP A 20 -14.91 -29.70 33.26
CA ASP A 20 -15.54 -30.31 32.08
C ASP A 20 -15.34 -29.51 30.77
N LYS A 21 -14.74 -28.31 30.82
CA LYS A 21 -14.42 -27.52 29.62
C LYS A 21 -12.92 -27.36 29.34
N LEU A 22 -12.05 -27.71 30.27
CA LEU A 22 -10.62 -27.65 30.00
C LEU A 22 -10.20 -28.79 29.08
N GLN A 23 -9.58 -28.43 27.96
CA GLN A 23 -8.98 -29.39 27.05
C GLN A 23 -7.53 -29.62 27.42
N TYR A 24 -7.15 -30.89 27.52
CA TYR A 24 -5.82 -31.33 27.92
C TYR A 24 -5.09 -31.96 26.74
N VAL A 25 -3.78 -31.78 26.69
CA VAL A 25 -2.89 -32.49 25.78
C VAL A 25 -1.94 -33.37 26.58
N ILE A 26 -1.61 -34.53 26.04
CA ILE A 26 -0.61 -35.41 26.65
C ILE A 26 0.74 -35.10 26.00
N THR A 27 1.68 -34.56 26.77
CA THR A 27 3.01 -34.18 26.26
C THR A 27 4.14 -34.57 27.21
N ASN A 28 5.34 -34.73 26.66
CA ASN A 28 6.53 -35.05 27.43
C ASN A 28 7.11 -33.81 28.13
N SER A 29 8.07 -33.99 29.02
CA SER A 29 8.67 -32.86 29.76
C SER A 29 9.23 -31.75 28.89
N SER A 30 9.73 -32.06 27.70
CA SER A 30 10.27 -31.07 26.77
C SER A 30 9.20 -30.39 25.89
N LYS A 31 7.91 -30.74 26.02
CA LYS A 31 6.78 -30.23 25.21
C LYS A 31 6.95 -30.34 23.69
N LYS A 32 7.76 -31.31 23.23
CA LYS A 32 8.08 -31.50 21.79
C LYS A 32 7.31 -32.67 21.18
N VAL A 33 6.93 -33.65 22.01
CA VAL A 33 6.23 -34.86 21.58
C VAL A 33 4.86 -34.92 22.25
N PHE A 34 3.84 -35.23 21.46
CA PHE A 34 2.45 -35.31 21.90
C PHE A 34 1.89 -36.70 21.64
N VAL A 35 0.97 -37.17 22.49
CA VAL A 35 0.28 -38.45 22.30
C VAL A 35 -1.09 -38.21 21.67
N ARG A 36 -1.43 -39.05 20.70
CA ARG A 36 -2.74 -39.15 20.04
C ARG A 36 -3.17 -40.61 20.02
N LEU A 37 -4.47 -40.88 20.00
CA LEU A 37 -5.01 -42.21 19.73
C LEU A 37 -5.22 -42.41 18.23
N SER A 38 -4.79 -43.56 17.72
CA SER A 38 -5.12 -44.04 16.37
C SER A 38 -6.59 -44.45 16.28
N ALA A 39 -7.08 -44.77 15.08
CA ALA A 39 -8.47 -45.20 14.87
C ALA A 39 -8.83 -46.44 15.73
N ASP A 40 -7.86 -47.31 15.97
CA ASP A 40 -7.98 -48.52 16.78
C ASP A 40 -7.77 -48.28 18.28
N GLY A 41 -7.65 -47.02 18.73
CA GLY A 41 -7.47 -46.67 20.14
C GLY A 41 -6.05 -46.86 20.69
N THR A 42 -5.07 -47.16 19.84
CA THR A 42 -3.66 -47.30 20.22
C THR A 42 -2.98 -45.93 20.36
N PRO A 43 -2.19 -45.67 21.43
CA PRO A 43 -1.49 -44.41 21.60
C PRO A 43 -0.23 -44.31 20.72
N GLU A 44 -0.18 -43.28 19.89
CA GLU A 44 0.93 -42.94 18.99
C GLU A 44 1.55 -41.57 19.33
N THR A 45 2.84 -41.40 19.08
CA THR A 45 3.55 -40.12 19.27
C THR A 45 3.57 -39.29 17.99
N ARG A 46 3.25 -38.00 18.08
CA ARG A 46 3.28 -37.04 16.97
C ARG A 46 3.90 -35.69 17.37
N SER A 47 4.21 -34.90 16.36
CA SER A 47 4.65 -33.50 16.48
C SER A 47 3.47 -32.56 16.78
N LYS A 48 3.80 -31.36 17.28
CA LYS A 48 2.86 -30.32 17.75
C LYS A 48 1.66 -30.04 16.84
N ASN A 49 1.84 -30.09 15.53
CA ASN A 49 0.82 -29.72 14.54
C ASN A 49 -0.39 -30.66 14.50
N ASN A 50 -0.27 -31.89 15.01
CA ASN A 50 -1.33 -32.90 15.01
C ASN A 50 -1.63 -33.42 16.43
N LYS A 51 -1.49 -32.56 17.45
CA LYS A 51 -1.82 -32.90 18.83
C LYS A 51 -3.33 -33.18 18.97
N GLN A 52 -3.69 -34.20 19.74
CA GLN A 52 -5.09 -34.50 20.06
C GLN A 52 -5.45 -33.87 21.41
N LEU A 53 -6.66 -33.34 21.49
CA LEU A 53 -7.24 -32.75 22.69
C LEU A 53 -8.10 -33.81 23.39
N PHE A 54 -7.97 -33.88 24.70
CA PHE A 54 -8.66 -34.84 25.55
C PHE A 54 -9.30 -34.14 26.73
N GLU A 55 -10.38 -34.71 27.24
CA GLU A 55 -10.86 -34.42 28.59
C GLU A 55 -9.81 -34.88 29.63
N TYR A 56 -9.76 -34.23 30.79
CA TYR A 56 -8.76 -34.53 31.83
C TYR A 56 -8.76 -36.01 32.25
N SER A 57 -9.94 -36.56 32.53
CA SER A 57 -10.14 -37.94 32.98
C SER A 57 -9.56 -38.93 31.96
N LYS A 58 -9.82 -38.69 30.67
CA LYS A 58 -9.34 -39.46 29.53
C LYS A 58 -7.83 -39.30 29.36
N ALA A 59 -7.30 -38.08 29.46
CA ALA A 59 -5.87 -37.80 29.34
C ALA A 59 -5.06 -38.55 30.42
N GLN A 60 -5.53 -38.50 31.67
CA GLN A 60 -4.90 -39.23 32.77
C GLN A 60 -4.95 -40.73 32.58
N ASN A 61 -6.10 -41.27 32.13
CA ASN A 61 -6.27 -42.69 31.91
C ASN A 61 -5.29 -43.20 30.83
N ILE A 62 -5.16 -42.47 29.72
CA ILE A 62 -4.20 -42.79 28.66
C ILE A 62 -2.77 -42.78 29.19
N VAL A 63 -2.36 -41.75 29.94
CA VAL A 63 -1.02 -41.64 30.53
C VAL A 63 -0.70 -42.84 31.44
N LYS A 64 -1.65 -43.28 32.28
CA LYS A 64 -1.48 -44.44 33.18
C LYS A 64 -1.27 -45.75 32.42
N HIS A 65 -1.96 -45.92 31.29
CA HIS A 65 -1.99 -47.16 30.51
C HIS A 65 -1.13 -47.15 29.24
N LEU A 66 -0.18 -46.21 29.12
CA LEU A 66 0.75 -46.19 27.98
C LEU A 66 1.58 -47.50 27.87
N PRO A 67 1.90 -47.94 26.64
CA PRO A 67 2.84 -49.03 26.39
C PRO A 67 4.20 -48.79 27.08
N LYS A 68 4.87 -49.87 27.51
CA LYS A 68 6.15 -49.81 28.24
C LYS A 68 7.22 -48.93 27.54
N THR A 69 7.23 -48.94 26.21
CA THR A 69 8.13 -48.12 25.38
C THR A 69 7.87 -46.62 25.55
N LEU A 70 6.59 -46.21 25.59
CA LEU A 70 6.19 -44.81 25.71
C LEU A 70 6.27 -44.27 27.15
N LYS A 71 6.15 -45.14 28.16
CA LYS A 71 6.30 -44.76 29.57
C LYS A 71 7.68 -44.16 29.89
N ARG A 72 8.73 -44.53 29.14
CA ARG A 72 10.10 -43.99 29.30
C ARG A 72 10.22 -42.50 28.96
N PHE A 73 9.25 -41.93 28.26
CA PHE A 73 9.28 -40.53 27.83
C PHE A 73 8.61 -39.55 28.82
N HIS A 74 8.13 -40.04 29.97
CA HIS A 74 7.56 -39.23 31.06
C HIS A 74 6.45 -38.27 30.58
N PHE A 75 5.46 -38.81 29.87
CA PHE A 75 4.29 -38.06 29.44
C PHE A 75 3.41 -37.63 30.62
N ARG A 76 2.83 -36.43 30.52
CA ARG A 76 1.85 -35.88 31.47
C ARG A 76 0.72 -35.19 30.71
N ALA A 77 -0.45 -35.12 31.35
CA ALA A 77 -1.54 -34.29 30.88
C ALA A 77 -1.26 -32.84 31.29
N GLU A 78 -1.21 -31.92 30.32
CA GLU A 78 -1.13 -30.49 30.55
C GLU A 78 -2.41 -29.82 30.01
N ALA A 79 -2.97 -28.91 30.80
CA ALA A 79 -4.10 -28.09 30.36
C ALA A 79 -3.65 -27.16 29.22
N VAL A 80 -4.47 -27.06 28.18
CA VAL A 80 -4.30 -26.05 27.14
C VAL A 80 -5.02 -24.79 27.60
N PRO A 81 -4.33 -23.66 27.82
CA PRO A 81 -4.99 -22.39 28.09
C PRO A 81 -5.95 -22.06 26.95
N GLU A 82 -7.17 -21.64 27.28
CA GLU A 82 -8.26 -21.33 26.35
C GLU A 82 -7.94 -20.18 25.36
N VAL A 83 -6.77 -19.54 25.50
CA VAL A 83 -6.25 -18.45 24.66
C VAL A 83 -5.43 -19.00 23.47
N LEU A 84 -6.04 -19.88 22.68
CA LEU A 84 -5.65 -20.13 21.29
C LEU A 84 -6.88 -20.13 20.37
N LEU A 85 -7.94 -19.41 20.74
CA LEU A 85 -8.81 -18.83 19.73
C LEU A 85 -7.91 -17.92 18.90
N GLU A 86 -7.74 -18.25 17.62
CA GLU A 86 -7.05 -17.40 16.66
C GLU A 86 -7.50 -15.95 16.89
N PRO A 87 -6.59 -14.95 16.89
CA PRO A 87 -7.00 -13.56 17.02
C PRO A 87 -8.10 -13.33 16.00
N GLN A 88 -9.31 -13.02 16.46
CA GLN A 88 -10.44 -12.76 15.58
C GLN A 88 -9.94 -11.70 14.61
N LYS A 89 -9.76 -12.08 13.33
CA LYS A 89 -9.36 -11.11 12.30
C LYS A 89 -10.37 -9.97 12.41
N PRO A 90 -9.92 -8.71 12.58
CA PRO A 90 -10.84 -7.60 12.75
C PRO A 90 -11.83 -7.64 11.58
N THR A 91 -13.12 -7.70 11.89
CA THR A 91 -14.20 -7.79 10.92
C THR A 91 -14.09 -6.60 9.98
N ALA A 92 -13.51 -6.79 8.79
CA ALA A 92 -13.31 -5.71 7.85
C ALA A 92 -14.60 -5.53 7.04
N ILE A 93 -15.27 -4.39 7.20
CA ILE A 93 -16.39 -4.02 6.33
C ILE A 93 -15.85 -3.36 5.05
N GLN A 94 -16.40 -3.78 3.91
CA GLN A 94 -16.10 -3.20 2.60
C GLN A 94 -17.21 -2.25 2.18
N ASN A 95 -16.86 -1.24 1.40
CA ASN A 95 -17.79 -0.20 0.97
C ASN A 95 -18.44 -0.57 -0.37
N ASP A 96 -19.40 -1.50 -0.36
CA ASP A 96 -19.96 -2.08 -1.59
C ASP A 96 -20.92 -1.14 -2.35
N HIS A 97 -21.31 0.00 -1.77
CA HIS A 97 -22.36 0.89 -2.30
C HIS A 97 -21.89 2.34 -2.49
N TYR A 98 -20.58 2.58 -2.63
CA TYR A 98 -20.08 3.94 -2.81
C TYR A 98 -20.51 4.51 -4.17
N ILE A 99 -21.17 5.67 -4.13
CA ILE A 99 -21.52 6.45 -5.32
C ILE A 99 -20.55 7.62 -5.42
N VAL A 100 -19.83 7.71 -6.54
CA VAL A 100 -18.92 8.84 -6.79
C VAL A 100 -19.73 10.14 -6.83
N ASN A 101 -19.40 11.07 -5.93
CA ASN A 101 -20.02 12.39 -5.91
C ASN A 101 -19.69 13.15 -7.21
N LYS A 102 -20.71 13.79 -7.81
CA LYS A 102 -20.57 14.69 -8.97
C LYS A 102 -19.46 15.74 -8.79
N ASP A 103 -19.23 16.22 -7.57
CA ASP A 103 -18.15 17.16 -7.27
C ASP A 103 -16.76 16.57 -7.53
N ILE A 104 -16.55 15.28 -7.22
CA ILE A 104 -15.28 14.59 -7.45
C ILE A 104 -15.04 14.46 -8.94
N THR A 105 -16.06 14.07 -9.71
CA THR A 105 -16.01 14.00 -11.17
C THR A 105 -15.71 15.38 -11.78
N ARG A 106 -16.33 16.45 -11.27
CA ARG A 106 -16.07 17.82 -11.71
C ARG A 106 -14.61 18.22 -11.49
N TRP A 107 -14.02 17.91 -10.34
CA TRP A 107 -12.62 18.21 -10.07
C TRP A 107 -11.67 17.35 -10.91
N LYS A 108 -11.99 16.07 -11.14
CA LYS A 108 -11.24 15.21 -12.07
C LYS A 108 -11.14 15.85 -13.45
N GLU A 109 -12.26 16.33 -13.99
CA GLU A 109 -12.24 16.99 -15.31
C GLU A 109 -11.44 18.28 -15.29
N LYS A 110 -11.61 19.15 -14.27
CA LYS A 110 -10.84 20.39 -14.15
C LYS A 110 -9.32 20.15 -14.11
N PHE A 111 -8.86 19.21 -13.29
CA PHE A 111 -7.44 18.87 -13.22
C PHE A 111 -6.95 18.21 -14.50
N GLY A 112 -7.78 17.38 -15.14
CA GLY A 112 -7.50 16.85 -16.47
C GLY A 112 -7.28 17.96 -17.50
N SER A 113 -8.14 18.97 -17.53
CA SER A 113 -7.96 20.14 -18.42
C SER A 113 -6.68 20.92 -18.13
N CYS A 114 -6.27 21.04 -16.86
CA CYS A 114 -4.97 21.63 -16.54
C CYS A 114 -3.81 20.79 -17.12
N GLY A 115 -3.92 19.46 -17.07
CA GLY A 115 -2.96 18.55 -17.69
C GLY A 115 -2.89 18.72 -19.21
N ASP A 116 -4.03 18.87 -19.86
CA ASP A 116 -4.13 19.11 -21.31
C ASP A 116 -3.44 20.43 -21.71
N VAL A 117 -3.74 21.52 -21.00
CA VAL A 117 -3.09 22.84 -21.19
C VAL A 117 -1.57 22.76 -20.94
N PHE A 118 -1.15 22.00 -19.94
CA PHE A 118 0.27 21.79 -19.68
C PHE A 118 0.96 21.04 -20.82
N GLY A 119 0.29 20.03 -21.39
CA GLY A 119 0.75 19.31 -22.57
C GLY A 119 0.91 20.22 -23.78
N GLU A 120 -0.06 21.11 -24.02
CA GLU A 120 0.00 22.11 -25.09
C GLU A 120 1.18 23.08 -24.89
N ALA A 121 1.39 23.60 -23.67
CA ALA A 121 2.52 24.45 -23.35
C ALA A 121 3.86 23.74 -23.60
N LYS A 122 3.96 22.45 -23.28
CA LYS A 122 5.14 21.62 -23.57
C LYS A 122 5.39 21.46 -25.06
N GLN A 123 4.33 21.23 -25.84
CA GLN A 123 4.43 21.16 -27.29
C GLN A 123 4.88 22.49 -27.88
N ARG A 124 4.31 23.61 -27.42
CA ARG A 124 4.69 24.96 -27.86
C ARG A 124 6.14 25.29 -27.51
N GLU A 125 6.63 24.88 -26.33
CA GLU A 125 8.05 25.01 -25.98
C GLU A 125 8.96 24.35 -27.03
N GLY A 126 8.62 23.13 -27.47
CA GLY A 126 9.37 22.43 -28.52
C GLY A 126 9.34 23.14 -29.88
N GLN A 127 8.18 23.70 -30.25
CA GLN A 127 8.03 24.49 -31.48
C GLN A 127 8.90 25.76 -31.43
N LEU A 128 8.83 26.51 -30.33
CA LEU A 128 9.62 27.73 -30.13
C LEU A 128 11.13 27.48 -30.20
N LEU A 129 11.60 26.34 -29.68
CA LEU A 129 13.01 25.97 -29.80
C LEU A 129 13.43 25.70 -31.25
N THR A 130 12.53 25.10 -32.03
CA THR A 130 12.76 24.86 -33.46
C THR A 130 12.74 26.18 -34.24
N GLU A 131 11.76 27.06 -33.96
CA GLU A 131 11.69 28.41 -34.54
C GLU A 131 12.94 29.23 -34.21
N LEU A 132 13.44 29.14 -32.97
CA LEU A 132 14.66 29.82 -32.54
C LEU A 132 15.89 29.36 -33.32
N ASP A 133 16.04 28.05 -33.52
CA ASP A 133 17.12 27.47 -34.32
C ASP A 133 17.08 27.95 -35.78
N ILE A 134 15.88 27.99 -36.38
CA ILE A 134 15.69 28.53 -37.74
C ILE A 134 16.10 30.00 -37.80
N VAL A 135 15.64 30.83 -36.86
CA VAL A 135 15.98 32.27 -36.82
C VAL A 135 17.48 32.50 -36.61
N ASP A 136 18.15 31.64 -35.84
CA ASP A 136 19.59 31.72 -35.65
C ASP A 136 20.37 31.27 -36.90
N LYS A 137 19.88 30.26 -37.65
CA LYS A 137 20.42 29.90 -38.97
C LYS A 137 20.23 31.01 -40.01
N GLU A 138 19.04 31.60 -40.09
CA GLU A 138 18.78 32.75 -40.97
C GLU A 138 19.72 33.92 -40.67
N PHE A 139 20.10 34.12 -39.41
CA PHE A 139 21.05 35.15 -39.04
C PHE A 139 22.46 34.86 -39.53
N LEU A 140 22.91 33.61 -39.41
CA LEU A 140 24.20 33.17 -39.99
C LEU A 140 24.21 33.37 -41.51
N ASP A 141 23.11 33.05 -42.19
CA ASP A 141 22.99 33.28 -43.63
C ASP A 141 23.14 34.77 -43.99
N ILE A 142 22.52 35.67 -43.20
CA ILE A 142 22.69 37.13 -43.39
C ILE A 142 24.17 37.52 -43.25
N LEU A 143 24.86 36.98 -42.25
CA LEU A 143 26.27 37.28 -42.03
C LEU A 143 27.15 36.76 -43.18
N HIS A 144 26.90 35.54 -43.66
CA HIS A 144 27.62 34.98 -44.81
C HIS A 144 27.39 35.78 -46.10
N ILE A 145 26.16 36.26 -46.32
CA ILE A 145 25.86 37.16 -47.44
C ILE A 145 26.71 38.44 -47.33
N ILE A 146 26.76 39.05 -46.15
CA ILE A 146 27.57 40.27 -45.91
C ILE A 146 29.07 40.00 -46.09
N GLU A 147 29.56 38.83 -45.70
CA GLU A 147 30.97 38.43 -45.82
C GLU A 147 31.41 38.20 -47.27
N ILE A 148 30.56 37.58 -48.09
CA ILE A 148 30.90 37.13 -49.44
C ILE A 148 30.62 38.21 -50.49
N GLU A 149 29.55 38.99 -50.33
CA GLU A 149 29.16 40.00 -51.32
C GLU A 149 30.13 41.19 -51.37
N LYS A 150 30.16 41.87 -52.52
CA LYS A 150 30.93 43.11 -52.68
C LYS A 150 30.36 44.22 -51.78
N PRO A 151 31.19 45.21 -51.40
CA PRO A 151 30.72 46.36 -50.64
C PRO A 151 29.49 47.01 -51.27
N LYS A 152 28.42 47.17 -50.47
CA LYS A 152 27.16 47.78 -50.91
C LYS A 152 27.22 49.30 -50.79
N ASP A 153 26.35 49.96 -51.55
CA ASP A 153 26.04 51.36 -51.37
C ASP A 153 25.25 51.61 -50.07
N LEU A 154 25.02 52.88 -49.73
CA LEU A 154 24.30 53.29 -48.51
C LEU A 154 22.91 52.63 -48.40
N TYR A 155 22.18 52.55 -49.51
CA TYR A 155 20.85 51.95 -49.52
C TYR A 155 20.90 50.42 -49.33
N GLY A 156 21.84 49.74 -49.97
CA GLY A 156 22.08 48.31 -49.76
C GLY A 156 22.50 48.00 -48.32
N GLY A 157 23.37 48.83 -47.73
CA GLY A 157 23.75 48.73 -46.33
C GLY A 157 22.56 48.89 -45.38
N TRP A 158 21.68 49.87 -45.63
CA TRP A 158 20.45 50.04 -44.86
C TRP A 158 19.51 48.83 -44.94
N LYS A 159 19.39 48.19 -46.11
CA LYS A 159 18.59 46.96 -46.26
C LYS A 159 19.12 45.83 -45.40
N GLU A 160 20.42 45.58 -45.41
CA GLU A 160 21.02 44.51 -44.57
C GLU A 160 20.86 44.83 -43.08
N TYR A 161 21.05 46.09 -42.68
CA TYR A 161 20.77 46.53 -41.32
C TYR A 161 19.31 46.22 -40.90
N LYS A 162 18.33 46.57 -41.74
CA LYS A 162 16.92 46.27 -41.44
C LYS A 162 16.67 44.76 -41.39
N ARG A 163 17.32 43.97 -42.23
CA ARG A 163 17.21 42.51 -42.23
C ARG A 163 17.74 41.91 -40.92
N ILE A 164 18.91 42.36 -40.46
CA ILE A 164 19.47 41.99 -39.15
C ILE A 164 18.51 42.40 -38.04
N GLN A 165 18.08 43.66 -38.01
CA GLN A 165 17.17 44.19 -36.99
C GLN A 165 15.91 43.33 -36.87
N ASN A 166 15.21 43.09 -37.99
CA ASN A 166 13.98 42.30 -38.02
C ASN A 166 14.21 40.87 -37.51
N ASN A 167 15.33 40.25 -37.89
CA ASN A 167 15.67 38.91 -37.42
C ASN A 167 15.93 38.89 -35.90
N ARG A 168 16.64 39.89 -35.35
CA ARG A 168 16.89 40.01 -33.91
C ARG A 168 15.63 40.33 -33.10
N GLU A 169 14.70 41.10 -33.67
CA GLU A 169 13.37 41.35 -33.08
C GLU A 169 12.53 40.06 -33.01
N LYS A 170 12.44 39.31 -34.11
CA LYS A 170 11.78 37.98 -34.12
C LYS A 170 12.38 37.04 -33.08
N ARG A 171 13.71 36.96 -33.03
CA ARG A 171 14.42 36.16 -32.02
C ARG A 171 14.02 36.54 -30.60
N ARG A 172 13.89 37.84 -30.31
CA ARG A 172 13.51 38.34 -28.99
C ARG A 172 12.09 37.92 -28.64
N MET A 173 11.13 38.09 -29.55
CA MET A 173 9.74 37.66 -29.35
C MET A 173 9.65 36.17 -28.99
N ILE A 174 10.37 35.31 -29.72
CA ILE A 174 10.43 33.86 -29.45
C ILE A 174 11.01 33.58 -28.06
N LYS A 175 12.11 34.26 -27.69
CA LYS A 175 12.75 34.06 -26.38
C LYS A 175 11.88 34.58 -25.23
N ASP A 176 11.14 35.66 -25.43
CA ASP A 176 10.24 36.23 -24.43
C ASP A 176 9.09 35.26 -24.17
N GLU A 177 8.46 34.71 -25.22
CA GLU A 177 7.43 33.66 -25.08
C GLU A 177 8.00 32.41 -24.38
N LEU A 178 9.17 31.94 -24.82
CA LEU A 178 9.85 30.77 -24.25
C LEU A 178 10.15 30.96 -22.75
N LEU A 179 10.53 32.17 -22.33
CA LEU A 179 10.79 32.50 -20.94
C LEU A 179 9.53 32.33 -20.09
N ILE A 180 8.39 32.85 -20.54
CA ILE A 180 7.12 32.74 -19.84
C ILE A 180 6.69 31.27 -19.71
N ILE A 181 6.74 30.52 -20.81
CA ILE A 181 6.35 29.10 -20.83
C ILE A 181 7.26 28.28 -19.89
N ARG A 182 8.58 28.46 -19.97
CA ARG A 182 9.53 27.73 -19.11
C ARG A 182 9.36 28.01 -17.64
N ASN A 183 9.08 29.26 -17.26
CA ASN A 183 8.84 29.63 -15.88
C ASN A 183 7.66 28.85 -15.27
N VAL A 184 6.61 28.58 -16.04
CA VAL A 184 5.48 27.78 -15.55
C VAL A 184 5.84 26.29 -15.54
N ILE A 185 6.39 25.80 -16.64
CA ILE A 185 6.70 24.37 -16.83
C ILE A 185 7.67 23.82 -15.80
N GLN A 186 8.71 24.56 -15.44
CA GLN A 186 9.77 24.08 -14.53
C GLN A 186 9.29 23.90 -13.09
N ASN A 187 8.23 24.61 -12.69
CA ASN A 187 7.76 24.64 -11.30
C ASN A 187 6.62 23.65 -11.01
N ILE A 188 6.06 23.02 -12.04
CA ILE A 188 4.91 22.12 -11.90
C ILE A 188 5.36 20.67 -12.07
N ASN A 189 4.89 19.80 -11.18
CA ASN A 189 5.07 18.36 -11.34
C ASN A 189 3.94 17.80 -12.25
N PRO A 190 4.23 17.40 -13.51
CA PRO A 190 3.19 16.98 -14.45
C PRO A 190 2.40 15.74 -13.98
N SER A 191 3.04 14.87 -13.18
CA SER A 191 2.41 13.64 -12.69
C SER A 191 1.20 13.87 -11.77
N CYS A 192 0.96 15.09 -11.28
CA CYS A 192 -0.21 15.38 -10.44
C CYS A 192 -1.47 15.70 -11.26
N LEU A 193 -1.33 16.03 -12.54
CA LEU A 193 -2.44 16.39 -13.43
C LEU A 193 -2.91 15.21 -14.30
N GLU A 194 -2.23 14.07 -14.21
CA GLU A 194 -2.57 12.86 -14.96
C GLU A 194 -3.94 12.31 -14.56
N ARG A 195 -4.84 12.20 -15.55
CA ARG A 195 -6.20 11.67 -15.37
C ARG A 195 -6.20 10.26 -14.77
N GLU A 196 -5.21 9.43 -15.14
CA GLU A 196 -5.06 8.07 -14.61
C GLU A 196 -4.77 8.04 -13.11
N ARG A 197 -3.88 8.91 -12.63
CA ARG A 197 -3.55 8.98 -11.20
C ARG A 197 -4.75 9.44 -10.39
N ILE A 198 -5.49 10.43 -10.89
CA ILE A 198 -6.73 10.90 -10.26
C ILE A 198 -7.76 9.77 -10.25
N GLN A 199 -7.90 9.01 -11.34
CA GLN A 199 -8.81 7.88 -11.40
C GLN A 199 -8.44 6.80 -10.37
N LYS A 200 -7.16 6.42 -10.25
CA LYS A 200 -6.70 5.47 -9.23
C LYS A 200 -7.04 5.91 -7.80
N ALA A 201 -6.93 7.22 -7.51
CA ALA A 201 -7.32 7.75 -6.22
C ALA A 201 -8.83 7.63 -5.97
N ILE A 202 -9.65 7.88 -7.01
CA ILE A 202 -11.10 7.69 -6.97
C ILE A 202 -11.44 6.20 -6.75
N ASP A 203 -10.80 5.30 -7.48
CA ASP A 203 -11.00 3.85 -7.35
C ASP A 203 -10.60 3.34 -5.94
N GLY A 204 -9.60 3.98 -5.31
CA GLY A 204 -9.24 3.71 -3.93
C GLY A 204 -10.33 4.08 -2.91
N LEU A 205 -11.16 5.09 -3.22
CA LEU A 205 -12.31 5.44 -2.39
C LEU A 205 -13.41 4.38 -2.47
N MET A 206 -13.62 3.79 -3.66
CA MET A 206 -14.56 2.68 -3.87
C MET A 206 -14.16 1.47 -3.02
N ASN A 207 -12.87 1.12 -3.04
CA ASN A 207 -12.34 -0.09 -2.39
C ASN A 207 -11.96 0.10 -0.92
N ARG A 208 -12.42 1.17 -0.27
CA ARG A 208 -12.04 1.50 1.10
C ARG A 208 -12.58 0.45 2.07
N LYS A 209 -11.70 -0.07 2.93
CA LYS A 209 -12.03 -1.03 4.00
C LYS A 209 -11.85 -0.36 5.35
N TYR A 210 -12.74 -0.68 6.29
CA TYR A 210 -12.60 -0.28 7.69
C TYR A 210 -12.42 -1.52 8.56
N ALA A 211 -11.36 -1.53 9.37
CA ALA A 211 -11.14 -2.54 10.39
C ALA A 211 -11.57 -1.97 11.75
N PHE A 212 -12.41 -2.70 12.48
CA PHE A 212 -12.80 -2.30 13.82
C PHE A 212 -11.59 -2.26 14.75
N ARG A 213 -11.56 -1.25 15.64
CA ARG A 213 -10.59 -1.19 16.73
C ARG A 213 -10.99 -2.20 17.78
N ILE A 214 -10.06 -3.05 18.21
CA ILE A 214 -10.26 -3.94 19.35
C ILE A 214 -10.13 -3.07 20.60
N LEU A 215 -11.17 -3.01 21.42
CA LEU A 215 -11.10 -2.42 22.75
C LEU A 215 -10.84 -3.58 23.72
N ASP A 216 -9.69 -3.57 24.38
CA ASP A 216 -9.41 -4.52 25.45
C ASP A 216 -10.31 -4.16 26.63
N CYS A 217 -11.25 -5.03 26.96
CA CYS A 217 -12.02 -4.93 28.19
C CYS A 217 -11.15 -5.48 29.33
N GLU A 218 -10.75 -4.61 30.26
CA GLU A 218 -10.06 -4.95 31.51
C GLU A 218 -10.89 -5.85 32.45
#